data_AF-A0A522M7K7-F1
#
_entry.id   AF-A0A522M7K7-F1
#
_cell.length_a   1.000
_cell.length_b   1.000
_cell.length_c   1.000
_cell.angle_alpha   90.00
_cell.angle_beta   90.00
_cell.angle_gamma   90.00
#
_symmetry.space_group_name_H-M   'P 1'
#
loop_
_entity.id
_entity.type
_entity.pdbx_description
1 polymer ?
#
loop_
_entity_poly.entity_id
_entity_poly.type
_entity_poly.pdbx_seq_one_letter_code
_entity_poly.pdbx_strand_id
1 'polypeptide(L)'
;VVFPAVFGFFVNILPPGVQMMTDIKSYLDFVFSMFFAFGVAFEVPVAVVILSWIGMVNPETLAEKRPYVVVGAFVVAAVLTPPDVLSQFLLAVPMLILFEIGLFIARRLRRQAEQKEKSDAEMEAEMDKHEQALAALPDSNPGKNRKKRRE
;
A
#
# COMPACT_ATOMS: atom_id res chain seq x y z
N VAL A 1 -20.37 -2.80 -10.24
CA VAL A 1 -20.69 -2.09 -8.97
C VAL A 1 -20.93 -0.60 -9.19
N VAL A 2 -20.07 0.12 -9.93
CA VAL A 2 -20.27 1.56 -10.22
C VAL A 2 -21.37 1.83 -11.25
N PHE A 3 -21.47 0.99 -12.29
CA PHE A 3 -22.43 1.15 -13.39
C PHE A 3 -23.93 1.19 -12.95
N PRO A 4 -24.42 0.29 -12.07
CA PRO A 4 -25.80 0.36 -11.56
C PRO A 4 -26.06 1.58 -10.66
N ALA A 5 -25.04 2.05 -9.94
CA ALA A 5 -25.17 3.18 -9.01
C ALA A 5 -25.32 4.51 -9.76
N VAL A 6 -24.58 4.69 -10.86
CA VAL A 6 -24.75 5.83 -11.77
C VAL A 6 -26.16 5.81 -12.38
N PHE A 7 -26.57 4.67 -12.94
CA PHE A 7 -27.88 4.52 -13.59
C PHE A 7 -29.05 4.72 -12.61
N GLY A 8 -28.95 4.18 -11.39
CA GLY A 8 -29.95 4.33 -10.35
C GLY A 8 -30.14 5.78 -9.89
N PHE A 9 -29.08 6.58 -9.86
CA PHE A 9 -29.17 8.00 -9.54
C PHE A 9 -29.82 8.81 -10.67
N PHE A 10 -29.40 8.60 -11.91
CA PHE A 10 -29.99 9.28 -13.07
C PHE A 10 -31.50 9.04 -13.17
N VAL A 11 -31.97 7.82 -12.90
CA VAL A 11 -33.42 7.53 -12.94
C VAL A 11 -34.20 8.21 -11.79
N ASN A 12 -33.58 8.46 -10.63
CA ASN A 12 -34.26 8.96 -9.44
C ASN A 12 -34.39 10.50 -9.37
N ILE A 13 -33.65 11.25 -10.19
CA ILE A 13 -33.65 12.74 -10.16
C ILE A 13 -34.58 13.34 -11.21
N LEU A 14 -35.03 12.54 -12.19
CA LEU A 14 -35.86 13.07 -13.24
C LEU A 14 -37.27 13.38 -12.72
N PRO A 15 -37.75 14.63 -12.86
CA PRO A 15 -39.14 14.97 -12.62
C PRO A 15 -40.04 14.12 -13.54
N PRO A 16 -41.24 13.74 -13.09
CA PRO A 16 -42.18 12.99 -13.94
C PRO A 16 -42.47 13.80 -15.21
N GLY A 17 -42.03 13.27 -16.37
CA GLY A 17 -42.24 13.89 -17.69
C GLY A 17 -40.98 14.38 -18.40
N VAL A 18 -39.81 14.39 -17.78
CA VAL A 18 -38.53 14.58 -18.48
C VAL A 18 -38.06 13.22 -18.98
N GLN A 19 -37.69 13.10 -20.26
CA GLN A 19 -36.99 11.90 -20.76
C GLN A 19 -35.50 12.19 -20.83
N MET A 20 -34.69 11.26 -20.31
CA MET A 20 -33.23 11.27 -20.51
C MET A 20 -32.93 11.16 -22.01
N MET A 21 -32.76 12.29 -22.70
CA MET A 21 -32.20 12.33 -24.06
C MET A 21 -30.66 12.30 -24.00
N THR A 22 -30.08 11.44 -23.16
CA THR A 22 -28.63 11.25 -23.14
C THR A 22 -28.20 10.51 -24.40
N ASP A 23 -27.40 11.17 -25.24
CA ASP A 23 -26.78 10.53 -26.40
C ASP A 23 -25.93 9.34 -25.92
N ILE A 24 -26.15 8.17 -26.53
CA ILE A 24 -25.38 6.95 -26.24
C ILE A 24 -23.88 7.20 -26.40
N LYS A 25 -23.46 8.09 -27.31
CA LYS A 25 -22.05 8.47 -27.50
C LYS A 25 -21.49 9.13 -26.24
N SER A 26 -22.15 10.18 -25.74
CA SER A 26 -21.72 10.88 -24.51
C SER A 26 -21.70 9.96 -23.29
N TYR A 27 -22.65 9.01 -23.21
CA TYR A 27 -22.68 8.01 -22.15
C TYR A 27 -21.49 7.05 -22.23
N LEU A 28 -21.23 6.47 -23.40
CA LEU A 28 -20.12 5.54 -23.61
C LEU A 28 -18.77 6.23 -23.42
N ASP A 29 -18.62 7.48 -23.90
CA ASP A 29 -17.42 8.29 -23.70
C ASP A 29 -17.14 8.52 -22.21
N PHE A 30 -18.18 8.83 -21.42
CA PHE A 30 -18.08 8.97 -19.97
C PHE A 30 -17.64 7.65 -19.31
N VAL A 31 -18.28 6.54 -19.66
CA VAL A 31 -17.98 5.21 -19.10
C VAL A 31 -16.57 4.75 -19.46
N PHE A 32 -16.11 4.95 -20.69
CA PHE A 32 -14.76 4.60 -21.12
C PHE A 32 -13.69 5.45 -20.44
N SER A 33 -13.92 6.77 -20.32
CA SER A 33 -13.04 7.67 -19.58
C SER A 33 -12.92 7.25 -18.10
N MET A 34 -14.05 6.90 -17.49
CA MET A 34 -14.11 6.37 -16.12
C MET A 34 -13.31 5.06 -15.98
N PHE A 35 -13.47 4.11 -16.90
CA PHE A 35 -12.69 2.87 -16.88
C PHE A 35 -11.20 3.10 -17.02
N PHE A 36 -10.79 4.01 -17.91
CA PHE A 36 -9.39 4.36 -18.09
C PHE A 36 -8.80 4.96 -16.81
N ALA A 37 -9.48 5.93 -16.22
CA ALA A 37 -9.03 6.55 -14.98
C ALA A 37 -8.98 5.59 -13.80
N PHE A 38 -9.96 4.67 -13.69
CA PHE A 38 -9.88 3.61 -12.71
C PHE A 38 -8.68 2.71 -12.97
N GLY A 39 -8.46 2.26 -14.20
CA GLY A 39 -7.29 1.46 -14.56
C GLY A 39 -5.97 2.11 -14.13
N VAL A 40 -5.81 3.41 -14.37
CA VAL A 40 -4.65 4.17 -13.89
C VAL A 40 -4.61 4.26 -12.36
N ALA A 41 -5.75 4.44 -11.70
CA ALA A 41 -5.81 4.45 -10.23
C ALA A 41 -5.47 3.09 -9.59
N PHE A 42 -5.70 1.97 -10.30
CA PHE A 42 -5.28 0.63 -9.86
C PHE A 42 -3.76 0.45 -9.79
N GLU A 43 -2.99 1.30 -10.47
CA GLU A 43 -1.52 1.32 -10.35
C GLU A 43 -1.05 2.01 -9.06
N VAL A 44 -1.84 2.92 -8.48
CA VAL A 44 -1.46 3.67 -7.27
C VAL A 44 -1.15 2.73 -6.09
N PRO A 45 -2.00 1.74 -5.75
CA PRO A 45 -1.68 0.77 -4.69
C PRO A 45 -0.37 0.03 -4.93
N VAL A 46 -0.13 -0.43 -6.17
CA VAL A 46 1.08 -1.18 -6.55
C VAL A 46 2.31 -0.28 -6.41
N ALA A 47 2.24 0.95 -6.92
CA ALA A 47 3.30 1.95 -6.81
C ALA A 47 3.64 2.23 -5.35
N VAL A 48 2.64 2.43 -4.47
CA VAL A 48 2.85 2.69 -3.04
C VAL A 48 3.55 1.51 -2.34
N VAL A 49 3.16 0.28 -2.66
CA VAL A 49 3.80 -0.92 -2.10
C VAL A 49 5.25 -1.03 -2.55
N ILE A 50 5.53 -0.83 -3.85
CA ILE A 50 6.90 -0.91 -4.39
C ILE A 50 7.78 0.20 -3.78
N LEU A 51 7.30 1.44 -3.77
CA LEU A 51 8.03 2.59 -3.18
C LEU A 51 8.31 2.39 -1.68
N SER A 52 7.38 1.78 -0.97
CA SER A 52 7.57 1.43 0.44
C SER A 52 8.54 0.26 0.62
N TRP A 53 8.54 -0.71 -0.28
CA TRP A 53 9.40 -1.89 -0.18
C TRP A 53 10.86 -1.55 -0.42
N ILE A 54 11.15 -0.66 -1.37
CA ILE A 54 12.51 -0.14 -1.61
C ILE A 54 12.97 0.89 -0.55
N GLY A 55 12.11 1.24 0.40
CA GLY A 55 12.41 2.20 1.47
C GLY A 55 12.41 3.68 1.04
N MET A 56 11.98 4.01 -0.19
CA MET A 56 11.93 5.39 -0.69
C MET A 56 10.83 6.21 -0.01
N VAL A 57 9.72 5.58 0.35
CA VAL A 57 8.58 6.23 1.01
C VAL A 57 8.19 5.48 2.27
N ASN A 58 8.04 6.21 3.36
CA ASN A 58 7.48 5.66 4.59
C ASN A 58 5.94 5.65 4.50
N PRO A 59 5.27 4.48 4.64
CA PRO A 59 3.82 4.40 4.71
C PRO A 59 3.18 5.26 5.82
N GLU A 60 3.89 5.54 6.91
CA GLU A 60 3.42 6.43 7.98
C GLU A 60 3.33 7.88 7.50
N THR A 61 4.35 8.38 6.81
CA THR A 61 4.33 9.75 6.27
C THR A 61 3.33 9.88 5.12
N LEU A 62 3.11 8.80 4.37
CA LEU A 62 2.08 8.76 3.34
C LEU A 62 0.66 8.76 3.94
N ALA A 63 0.49 8.18 5.13
CA ALA A 63 -0.76 8.23 5.88
C ALA A 63 -1.07 9.62 6.43
N GLU A 64 -0.07 10.44 6.78
CA GLU A 64 -0.28 11.83 7.19
C GLU A 64 -0.78 12.70 6.02
N LYS A 65 -0.43 12.33 4.79
CA LYS A 65 -0.82 13.04 3.57
C LYS A 65 -2.17 12.61 2.98
N ARG A 66 -3.02 11.90 3.73
CA ARG A 66 -4.40 11.54 3.32
C ARG A 66 -5.19 12.71 2.73
N PRO A 67 -5.20 13.92 3.31
CA PRO A 67 -5.98 15.02 2.74
C PRO A 67 -5.57 15.38 1.32
N TYR A 68 -4.27 15.26 0.98
CA TYR A 68 -3.78 15.51 -0.37
C TYR A 68 -4.28 14.47 -1.37
N VAL A 69 -4.36 13.20 -0.96
CA VAL A 69 -4.90 12.13 -1.81
C VAL A 69 -6.40 12.28 -1.99
N VAL A 70 -7.12 12.68 -0.93
CA VAL A 70 -8.55 13.02 -1.02
C VAL A 70 -8.76 14.12 -2.05
N VAL A 71 -8.06 15.25 -1.93
CA VAL A 71 -8.18 16.35 -2.89
C VAL A 71 -7.79 15.89 -4.30
N GLY A 72 -6.71 15.11 -4.46
CA GLY A 72 -6.30 14.57 -5.76
C GLY A 72 -7.38 13.68 -6.40
N ALA A 73 -8.00 12.79 -5.64
CA ALA A 73 -9.09 11.94 -6.13
C ALA A 73 -10.31 12.76 -6.55
N PHE A 74 -10.67 13.80 -5.79
CA PHE A 74 -11.76 14.71 -6.16
C PHE A 74 -11.44 15.57 -7.38
N VAL A 75 -10.18 15.98 -7.58
CA VAL A 75 -9.74 16.72 -8.77
C VAL A 75 -9.80 15.82 -10.00
N VAL A 76 -9.29 14.58 -9.91
CA VAL A 76 -9.38 13.60 -11.01
C VAL A 76 -10.85 13.32 -11.34
N ALA A 77 -11.69 13.10 -10.32
CA ALA A 77 -13.11 12.91 -10.52
C ALA A 77 -13.78 14.14 -11.18
N ALA A 78 -13.43 15.36 -10.78
CA ALA A 78 -13.96 16.60 -11.38
C ALA A 78 -13.51 16.86 -12.82
N VAL A 79 -12.39 16.26 -13.25
CA VAL A 79 -11.93 16.34 -14.64
C VAL A 79 -12.64 15.32 -15.52
N LEU A 80 -12.97 14.15 -14.97
CA LEU A 80 -13.58 13.03 -15.70
C LEU A 80 -15.10 13.10 -15.74
N THR A 81 -15.71 13.58 -14.67
CA THR A 81 -17.12 13.96 -14.64
C THR A 81 -17.22 15.43 -15.02
N PRO A 82 -18.24 15.84 -15.78
CA PRO A 82 -18.71 17.23 -15.78
C PRO A 82 -19.03 17.70 -14.34
N PRO A 83 -19.44 18.95 -14.08
CA PRO A 83 -19.74 19.44 -12.73
C PRO A 83 -21.01 18.81 -12.11
N ASP A 84 -21.00 17.48 -11.94
CA ASP A 84 -21.97 16.63 -11.26
C ASP A 84 -21.34 16.09 -9.98
N VAL A 85 -21.76 16.68 -8.87
CA VAL A 85 -21.28 16.35 -7.53
C VAL A 85 -21.46 14.87 -7.23
N LEU A 86 -22.58 14.24 -7.62
CA LEU A 86 -22.81 12.85 -7.22
C LEU A 86 -21.93 11.88 -7.99
N SER A 87 -21.83 12.03 -9.32
CA SER A 87 -20.93 11.22 -10.12
C SER A 87 -19.47 11.40 -9.67
N GLN A 88 -19.09 12.61 -9.22
CA GLN A 88 -17.78 12.88 -8.65
C GLN A 88 -17.51 12.07 -7.37
N PHE A 89 -18.46 12.02 -6.42
CA PHE A 89 -18.33 11.18 -5.23
C PHE A 89 -18.29 9.69 -5.57
N LEU A 90 -19.12 9.26 -6.52
CA LEU A 90 -19.22 7.85 -6.93
C LEU A 90 -17.92 7.33 -7.60
N LEU A 91 -17.11 8.24 -8.14
CA LEU A 91 -15.76 8.00 -8.66
C LEU A 91 -14.66 8.13 -7.60
N ALA A 92 -14.70 9.19 -6.81
CA ALA A 92 -13.67 9.49 -5.81
C ALA A 92 -13.64 8.43 -4.70
N VAL A 93 -14.80 7.94 -4.24
CA VAL A 93 -14.87 6.95 -3.15
C VAL A 93 -14.12 5.66 -3.50
N PRO A 94 -14.35 4.99 -4.65
CA PRO A 94 -13.56 3.82 -5.02
C PRO A 94 -12.06 4.12 -5.15
N MET A 95 -11.66 5.26 -5.73
CA MET A 95 -10.24 5.64 -5.81
C MET A 95 -9.59 5.75 -4.42
N LEU A 96 -10.31 6.31 -3.44
CA LEU A 96 -9.82 6.41 -2.06
C LEU A 96 -9.72 5.05 -1.38
N ILE A 97 -10.67 4.15 -1.64
CA ILE A 97 -10.62 2.77 -1.13
C ILE A 97 -9.37 2.06 -1.66
N LEU A 98 -9.08 2.20 -2.96
CA LEU A 98 -7.88 1.62 -3.55
C LEU A 98 -6.61 2.12 -2.86
N PHE A 99 -6.48 3.44 -2.69
CA PHE A 99 -5.34 4.03 -1.99
C PHE A 99 -5.19 3.49 -0.57
N GLU A 100 -6.28 3.38 0.19
CA GLU A 100 -6.22 2.87 1.57
C GLU A 100 -5.76 1.42 1.62
N ILE A 101 -6.20 0.58 0.67
CA ILE A 101 -5.76 -0.82 0.56
C ILE A 101 -4.25 -0.88 0.28
N GLY A 102 -3.75 -0.11 -0.68
CA GLY A 102 -2.32 -0.06 -1.00
C GLY A 102 -1.47 0.39 0.19
N LEU A 103 -1.92 1.45 0.88
CA LEU A 103 -1.27 1.97 2.07
C LEU A 103 -1.28 0.98 3.24
N PHE A 104 -2.35 0.21 3.40
CA PHE A 104 -2.46 -0.83 4.42
C PHE A 104 -1.47 -1.98 4.16
N ILE A 105 -1.39 -2.45 2.91
CA ILE A 105 -0.45 -3.51 2.51
C ILE A 105 0.99 -3.04 2.70
N ALA A 106 1.32 -1.81 2.26
CA ALA A 106 2.64 -1.22 2.41
C ALA A 106 3.07 -1.14 3.89
N ARG A 107 2.17 -0.69 4.78
CA ARG A 107 2.40 -0.67 6.24
C ARG A 107 2.71 -2.07 6.78
N ARG A 108 1.93 -3.09 6.39
CA ARG A 108 2.12 -4.46 6.89
C ARG A 108 3.42 -5.08 6.39
N LEU A 109 3.82 -4.79 5.16
CA LEU A 109 5.06 -5.30 4.58
C LEU A 109 6.29 -4.69 5.26
N ARG A 110 6.29 -3.37 5.46
CA ARG A 110 7.40 -2.66 6.13
C ARG A 110 7.59 -3.15 7.57
N ARG A 111 6.50 -3.34 8.32
CA ARG A 111 6.57 -3.89 9.68
C ARG A 111 7.18 -5.28 9.75
N GLN A 112 6.93 -6.14 8.76
CA GLN A 112 7.53 -7.47 8.70
C GLN A 112 9.02 -7.39 8.35
N ALA A 113 9.42 -6.49 7.46
CA ALA A 113 10.83 -6.27 7.14
C ALA A 113 11.62 -5.80 8.38
N GLU A 114 11.09 -4.82 9.12
CA GLU A 114 11.71 -4.32 10.35
C GLU A 114 11.80 -5.37 11.47
N GLN A 115 10.81 -6.28 11.56
CA GLN A 115 10.84 -7.37 12.54
C GLN A 115 11.90 -8.42 12.20
N LYS A 116 12.07 -8.74 10.91
CA LYS A 116 13.07 -9.68 10.45
C LYS A 116 14.49 -9.15 10.66
N GLU A 117 14.71 -7.88 10.34
CA GLU A 117 16.01 -7.22 10.53
C GLU A 117 16.41 -7.18 12.01
N LYS A 118 15.45 -6.96 12.92
CA LYS A 118 15.68 -7.05 14.37
C LYS A 118 15.97 -8.47 14.85
N SER A 119 15.24 -9.49 14.37
CA SER A 119 15.50 -10.88 14.79
C SER A 119 16.86 -11.38 14.33
N ASP A 120 17.25 -11.01 13.10
CA ASP A 120 18.53 -11.41 12.53
C ASP A 120 19.68 -10.74 13.31
N ALA A 121 19.57 -9.45 13.64
CA ALA A 121 20.53 -8.73 14.47
C ALA A 121 20.62 -9.25 15.92
N GLU A 122 19.48 -9.62 16.53
CA GLU A 122 19.45 -10.21 17.87
C GLU A 122 20.12 -11.61 17.89
N MET A 123 19.88 -12.43 16.86
CA MET A 123 20.49 -13.75 16.72
C MET A 123 22.01 -13.65 16.50
N GLU A 124 22.47 -12.69 15.68
CA GLU A 124 23.90 -12.40 15.50
C GLU A 124 24.56 -11.97 16.81
N ALA A 125 23.92 -11.08 17.58
CA ALA A 125 24.43 -10.61 18.86
C ALA A 125 24.47 -11.72 19.94
N GLU A 126 23.56 -12.69 19.91
CA GLU A 126 23.61 -13.87 20.79
C GLU A 126 24.72 -14.86 20.39
N MET A 127 24.92 -15.10 19.08
CA MET A 127 26.00 -15.96 18.59
C MET A 127 27.39 -15.40 18.97
N ASP A 128 27.60 -14.09 18.81
CA ASP A 128 28.85 -13.43 19.19
C ASP A 128 29.16 -13.57 20.69
N LYS A 129 28.14 -13.45 21.55
CA LYS A 129 28.28 -13.67 23.00
C LYS A 129 28.63 -15.12 23.32
N HIS A 130 28.01 -16.07 22.63
CA HIS A 130 28.27 -17.50 22.83
C HIS A 130 29.68 -17.87 22.36
N GLU A 131 30.15 -17.30 21.25
CA GLU A 131 31.52 -17.51 20.75
C GLU A 131 32.57 -16.91 21.69
N GLN A 132 32.35 -15.68 22.19
CA GLN A 132 33.23 -15.06 23.19
C GLN A 132 33.25 -15.85 24.50
N ALA A 133 32.12 -16.38 24.96
CA ALA A 133 32.04 -17.24 26.13
C ALA A 133 32.79 -18.56 25.95
N LEU A 134 32.73 -19.16 24.76
CA LEU A 134 33.45 -20.39 24.42
C LEU A 134 34.97 -20.16 24.31
N ALA A 135 35.38 -19.02 23.74
CA ALA A 135 36.79 -18.62 23.63
C ALA A 135 37.42 -18.24 24.98
N ALA A 136 36.61 -17.79 25.95
CA ALA A 136 37.04 -17.48 27.31
C ALA A 136 37.16 -18.71 28.22
N LEU A 137 36.74 -19.91 27.77
CA LEU A 137 36.93 -21.13 28.54
C LEU A 137 38.43 -21.48 28.58
N PRO A 138 39.04 -21.61 29.78
CA PRO A 138 40.44 -21.98 29.89
C PRO A 138 40.65 -23.36 29.25
N ASP A 139 41.61 -23.44 28.33
CA ASP A 139 42.01 -24.65 27.59
C ASP A 139 42.21 -25.82 28.56
N SER A 140 41.15 -26.59 28.80
CA SER A 140 41.20 -27.83 29.57
C SER A 140 41.66 -28.94 28.64
N ASN A 141 42.80 -28.76 27.95
CA ASN A 141 43.43 -29.84 27.21
C ASN A 141 44.19 -30.74 28.19
N PRO A 142 43.67 -31.94 28.53
CA PRO A 142 44.32 -32.82 29.51
C PRO A 142 45.58 -33.51 28.94
N GLY A 143 45.93 -33.25 27.67
CA GLY A 143 47.03 -33.91 26.97
C GLY A 143 48.42 -33.27 27.14
N LYS A 144 48.51 -32.01 27.59
CA LYS A 144 49.80 -31.29 27.57
C LYS A 144 50.74 -31.65 28.73
N ASN A 145 50.22 -32.10 29.87
CA ASN A 145 51.01 -32.42 31.07
C ASN A 145 51.74 -33.78 31.04
N ARG A 146 51.47 -34.66 30.06
CA ARG A 146 52.16 -35.97 29.98
C ARG A 146 53.55 -35.91 29.35
N LYS A 147 53.86 -34.90 28.53
CA LYS A 147 55.17 -34.80 27.86
C LYS A 147 56.28 -34.19 28.73
N LYS A 148 55.94 -33.41 29.76
CA LYS A 148 56.94 -32.72 30.61
C LYS A 148 57.46 -33.54 31.79
N ARG A 149 57.01 -34.80 31.95
CA ARG A 149 57.40 -35.70 33.05
C ARG A 149 58.43 -36.77 32.62
N ARG A 150 58.95 -36.70 31.39
CA ARG A 150 59.83 -37.72 30.80
C ARG A 150 61.21 -37.17 30.36
N GLU A 151 61.54 -35.94 30.70
CA GLU A 151 62.92 -35.40 30.56
C GLU A 151 63.57 -35.25 31.92
#